data_AF-A0A9E5NNB4-F1
#
_entry.id   AF-A0A9E5NNB4-F1
#
_cell.length_a   1.000
_cell.length_b   1.000
_cell.length_c   1.000
_cell.angle_alpha   90.00
_cell.angle_beta   90.00
_cell.angle_gamma   90.00
#
_symmetry.space_group_name_H-M   'P 1'
#
loop_
_entity.id
_entity.type
_entity.pdbx_description
1 polymer ?
#
loop_
_entity_poly.entity_id
_entity_poly.type
_entity_poly.pdbx_seq_one_letter_code
_entity_poly.pdbx_strand_id
1 'polypeptide(L)' 'MAILIDESTEVLVQGITGREAQIRVRLMKEYGTKVVAGVTPGRGGRTVEGVPVYNTVMEA' A
#
# COMPACT_ATOMS: atom_id res chain seq x y z
N MET A 1 12.49 9.59 -18.47
CA MET A 1 11.76 10.80 -18.06
C MET A 1 10.37 10.39 -17.67
N ALA A 2 10.06 10.39 -16.37
CA ALA A 2 8.70 10.20 -15.87
C ALA A 2 7.92 11.52 -15.93
N ILE A 3 6.58 11.46 -15.96
CA ILE A 3 5.71 12.67 -15.95
C ILE A 3 5.07 12.87 -14.58
N LEU A 4 4.51 11.80 -13.99
CA LEU A 4 3.74 11.89 -12.72
C LEU A 4 4.38 11.12 -11.58
N ILE A 5 4.89 9.91 -11.84
CA ILE A 5 5.44 9.01 -10.83
C ILE A 5 6.68 8.30 -11.37
N ASP A 6 7.59 7.99 -10.48
CA ASP A 6 8.86 7.31 -10.73
C ASP A 6 9.17 6.30 -9.61
N GLU A 7 10.37 5.70 -9.64
CA GLU A 7 10.82 4.72 -8.66
C GLU A 7 10.95 5.25 -7.23
N SER A 8 11.01 6.58 -7.04
CA SER A 8 11.08 7.22 -5.73
C SER A 8 9.70 7.47 -5.12
N THR A 9 8.64 7.39 -5.93
CA THR A 9 7.27 7.72 -5.54
C THR A 9 6.74 6.73 -4.49
N GLU A 10 6.32 7.27 -3.35
CA GLU A 10 5.71 6.50 -2.28
C GLU A 10 4.22 6.32 -2.51
N VAL A 11 3.75 5.08 -2.41
CA VAL A 11 2.36 4.70 -2.68
C VAL A 11 1.69 4.17 -1.41
N LEU A 12 0.54 4.75 -1.09
CA LEU A 12 -0.39 4.23 -0.09
C LEU A 12 -1.58 3.54 -0.78
N VAL A 13 -2.01 2.40 -0.25
CA VAL A 13 -3.15 1.65 -0.80
C VAL A 13 -4.35 1.69 0.16
N GLN A 14 -5.44 2.33 -0.26
CA GLN A 14 -6.72 2.27 0.46
C GLN A 14 -7.46 0.97 0.11
N GLY A 15 -8.01 0.30 1.14
CA GLY A 15 -8.64 -1.01 0.99
C GLY A 15 -7.65 -2.17 0.88
N ILE A 16 -6.42 -2.00 1.39
CA ILE A 16 -5.31 -2.96 1.25
C ILE A 16 -5.64 -4.38 1.73
N THR A 17 -6.54 -4.54 2.71
CA THR A 17 -6.87 -5.86 3.25
C THR A 17 -7.82 -6.66 2.36
N GLY A 18 -8.37 -6.07 1.29
CA GLY A 18 -9.25 -6.76 0.34
C GLY A 18 -8.50 -7.85 -0.45
N ARG A 19 -9.16 -8.96 -0.75
CA ARG A 19 -8.54 -10.13 -1.43
C ARG A 19 -7.75 -9.75 -2.69
N GLU A 20 -8.38 -8.96 -3.56
CA GLU A 20 -7.75 -8.50 -4.81
C GLU A 20 -6.63 -7.47 -4.55
N ALA A 21 -6.75 -6.67 -3.50
CA ALA A 21 -5.74 -5.68 -3.15
C ALA A 21 -4.45 -6.36 -2.68
N GLN A 22 -4.53 -7.43 -1.88
CA GLN A 22 -3.36 -8.18 -1.44
C GLN A 22 -2.55 -8.74 -2.63
N ILE A 23 -3.24 -9.31 -3.61
CA ILE A 23 -2.61 -9.85 -4.83
C ILE A 23 -1.92 -8.72 -5.62
N ARG A 24 -2.60 -7.59 -5.82
CA ARG A 24 -2.03 -6.44 -6.54
C ARG A 24 -0.85 -5.81 -5.82
N VAL A 25 -0.92 -5.68 -4.49
CA VAL A 25 0.18 -5.14 -3.68
C VAL A 25 1.42 -6.00 -3.78
N ARG A 26 1.27 -7.33 -3.75
CA ARG A 26 2.39 -8.24 -3.98
C ARG A 26 3.05 -7.99 -5.34
N LEU A 27 2.26 -7.97 -6.41
CA LEU A 27 2.76 -7.72 -7.77
C LEU A 27 3.40 -6.33 -7.92
N MET A 28 2.81 -5.29 -7.32
CA MET A 28 3.36 -3.93 -7.31
C MET A 28 4.74 -3.89 -6.64
N LYS A 29 4.88 -4.55 -5.49
CA LYS A 29 6.16 -4.63 -4.77
C LYS A 29 7.20 -5.44 -5.53
N GLU A 30 6.82 -6.59 -6.09
CA GLU A 30 7.70 -7.40 -6.96
C GLU A 30 8.16 -6.61 -8.19
N TYR A 31 7.32 -5.74 -8.73
CA TYR A 31 7.65 -4.84 -9.83
C TYR A 31 8.54 -3.65 -9.41
N GLY A 32 8.72 -3.41 -8.11
CA GLY A 32 9.55 -2.32 -7.58
C GLY A 32 8.79 -1.06 -7.16
N THR A 33 7.45 -1.10 -7.12
CA THR A 33 6.66 0.02 -6.59
C THR A 33 6.88 0.13 -5.08
N LYS A 34 7.17 1.35 -4.61
CA LYS A 34 7.40 1.62 -3.18
C LYS A 34 6.08 1.79 -2.42
N VAL A 35 5.42 0.66 -2.13
CA VAL A 35 4.21 0.64 -1.30
C VAL A 35 4.59 0.78 0.18
N VAL A 36 4.30 1.94 0.77
CA VAL A 36 4.78 2.31 2.12
C VAL A 36 3.73 2.09 3.21
N ALA A 37 2.45 2.19 2.86
CA ALA A 37 1.36 2.09 3.82
C ALA A 37 0.09 1.55 3.17
N GLY A 38 -0.80 1.01 3.99
CA GLY A 38 -2.14 0.66 3.58
C GLY A 38 -3.17 1.12 4.59
N VAL A 39 -4.39 1.36 4.13
CA VAL A 39 -5.48 1.85 4.99
C VAL A 39 -6.67 0.93 4.85
N THR A 40 -7.21 0.46 5.97
CA THR A 40 -8.53 -0.15 6.03
C THR A 40 -9.15 0.14 7.40
N PRO A 41 -10.24 0.93 7.46
CA PRO A 41 -10.91 1.24 8.72
C PRO A 41 -11.28 -0.02 9.52
N GLY A 42 -10.93 -0.03 10.81
CA GLY A 42 -11.17 -1.16 11.71
C GLY A 42 -10.16 -2.31 11.58
N ARG A 43 -9.12 -2.15 10.76
CA ARG A 43 -8.06 -3.14 10.55
C ARG A 43 -6.65 -2.59 10.82
N GLY A 44 -6.54 -1.40 11.42
CA GLY A 44 -5.26 -0.81 11.80
C GLY A 44 -4.43 -1.68 12.76
N GLY A 45 -3.10 -1.54 12.71
CA GLY A 45 -2.15 -2.32 13.50
C GLY A 45 -1.79 -3.69 12.91
N ARG A 46 -2.31 -4.00 11.72
CA ARG A 46 -1.98 -5.22 10.96
C ARG A 46 -0.89 -4.94 9.92
N THR A 47 -0.44 -6.01 9.26
CA THR A 47 0.44 -5.92 8.09
C THR A 47 -0.13 -6.73 6.94
N VAL A 48 0.03 -6.25 5.70
CA VAL A 48 -0.30 -6.97 4.47
C VAL A 48 0.94 -6.96 3.58
N GLU A 49 1.45 -8.13 3.20
CA GLU A 49 2.67 -8.25 2.37
C GLU A 49 3.86 -7.43 2.95
N GLY A 50 3.96 -7.34 4.28
CA GLY A 50 4.97 -6.52 4.98
C GLY A 50 4.72 -5.01 4.98
N VAL A 51 3.57 -4.54 4.49
CA VAL A 51 3.15 -3.13 4.53
C VAL A 51 2.27 -2.89 5.77
N PRO A 52 2.54 -1.87 6.60
CA PRO A 52 1.72 -1.54 7.77
C PRO A 52 0.33 -1.05 7.36
N VAL A 53 -0.68 -1.44 8.14
CA VAL A 53 -2.09 -1.05 7.93
C VAL A 53 -2.56 -0.12 9.02
N TYR A 54 -3.20 0.99 8.63
CA TYR A 54 -3.74 2.01 9.51
C TYR A 54 -5.27 2.12 9.37
N ASN A 55 -5.92 2.78 10.33
CA ASN A 55 -7.38 2.97 10.25
C ASN A 55 -7.74 4.16 9.36
N THR A 56 -6.89 5.19 9.32
CA THR A 56 -7.11 6.39 8.50
C THR A 56 -5.87 6.72 7.67
N VAL A 57 -6.05 7.53 6.63
CA VAL A 57 -4.93 8.07 5.83
C VAL A 57 -4.10 9.06 6.66
N MET A 58 -4.71 9.76 7.63
CA MET A 58 -4.00 10.72 8.48
C MET A 58 -2.97 10.05 9.40
N GLU A 59 -3.24 8.80 9.81
CA GLU A 59 -2.33 8.00 10.65
C GLU A 59 -1.22 7.32 9.85
N ALA A 60 -1.41 7.18 8.54
CA ALA A 60 -0.65 6.32 7.65
C ALA A 60 0.54 7.05 7.01
#